data_AF-A0A7V5Y6Y5-F1
#
_entry.id   AF-A0A7V5Y6Y5-F1
#
_cell.length_a   1.000
_cell.length_b   1.000
_cell.length_c   1.000
_cell.angle_alpha   90.00
_cell.angle_beta   90.00
_cell.angle_gamma   90.00
#
_symmetry.space_group_name_H-M   'P 1'
#
loop_
_entity.id
_entity.type
_entity.pdbx_description
1 polymer ?
#
loop_
_entity_poly.entity_id
_entity_poly.type
_entity_poly.pdbx_seq_one_letter_code
_entity_poly.pdbx_strand_id
1 'polypeptide(L)'
;YFVSGLILFLFGGITGIINASYNHNLVVHNTAFIAGHFHTTVGGLVLLSFLGMSLYMVSQLRGTEVKLKGLAIWTPYLWMVGFVLFEIAMSIGGFQGIPRRTNMGLSYMDPQSPFHRADWLASMFVTAIGGVIAVAGFVLYMVSFFATLFARPVREPTIEFPMSESLHAEPVPLLLNFRPWITAMVVLIAFSYWAPLYDSAARGIKAESPAYNERFPVPIKQLQIEAQRR
;
A
#
# COMPACT_ATOMS: atom_id res chain seq x y z
N TYR A 1 4.73 -17.03 1.01
CA TYR A 1 4.15 -15.78 1.52
C TYR A 1 5.23 -14.78 1.88
N PHE A 2 5.92 -14.95 3.01
CA PHE A 2 6.95 -13.99 3.47
C PHE A 2 8.04 -13.71 2.42
N VAL A 3 8.65 -14.74 1.84
CA VAL A 3 9.70 -14.58 0.81
C VAL A 3 9.21 -13.82 -0.42
N SER A 4 8.03 -14.18 -0.96
CA SER A 4 7.40 -13.45 -2.06
C SER A 4 7.13 -11.98 -1.70
N GLY A 5 6.74 -11.73 -0.44
CA GLY A 5 6.59 -10.39 0.11
C GLY A 5 7.91 -9.61 0.18
N LEU A 6 9.01 -10.24 0.60
CA LEU A 6 10.35 -9.63 0.60
C LEU A 6 10.82 -9.28 -0.81
N ILE A 7 10.55 -10.15 -1.80
CA ILE A 7 10.86 -9.87 -3.20
C ILE A 7 10.08 -8.64 -3.68
N LEU A 8 8.79 -8.53 -3.39
CA LEU A 8 8.01 -7.32 -3.71
C LEU A 8 8.55 -6.09 -2.98
N PHE A 9 8.94 -6.23 -1.71
CA PHE A 9 9.49 -5.14 -0.92
C PHE A 9 10.83 -4.64 -1.46
N LEU A 10 11.63 -5.48 -2.12
CA LEU A 10 12.82 -5.04 -2.82
C LEU A 10 12.48 -3.99 -3.89
N PHE A 11 11.48 -4.26 -4.74
CA PHE A 11 11.02 -3.30 -5.74
C PHE A 11 10.46 -2.03 -5.08
N GLY A 12 9.60 -2.20 -4.06
CA GLY A 12 9.05 -1.09 -3.31
C GLY A 12 10.12 -0.23 -2.62
N GLY A 13 11.18 -0.84 -2.09
CA GLY A 13 12.31 -0.14 -1.49
C GLY A 13 13.07 0.69 -2.52
N ILE A 14 13.36 0.13 -3.69
CA ILE A 14 14.04 0.83 -4.78
C ILE A 14 13.21 2.04 -5.24
N THR A 15 11.91 1.87 -5.47
CA THR A 15 11.04 3.00 -5.87
C THR A 15 10.83 4.01 -4.75
N GLY A 16 10.94 3.58 -3.48
CA GLY A 16 10.92 4.46 -2.32
C GLY A 16 12.12 5.42 -2.27
N ILE A 17 13.31 4.97 -2.67
CA ILE A 17 14.50 5.83 -2.75
C ILE A 17 14.29 6.96 -3.77
N ILE A 18 13.61 6.68 -4.89
CA ILE A 18 13.26 7.68 -5.90
C ILE A 18 12.32 8.72 -5.30
N ASN A 19 11.28 8.29 -4.56
CA ASN A 19 10.33 9.19 -3.89
C ASN A 19 10.99 10.03 -2.78
N ALA A 20 11.98 9.49 -2.08
CA ALA A 20 12.74 10.21 -1.06
C ALA A 20 13.75 11.21 -1.66
N SER A 21 14.05 11.10 -2.95
CA SER A 21 14.99 11.98 -3.64
C SER A 21 14.27 13.22 -4.17
N TYR A 22 14.48 14.37 -3.52
CA TYR A 22 13.73 15.63 -3.77
C TYR A 22 13.47 15.93 -5.26
N ASN A 23 14.52 16.03 -6.08
CA ASN A 23 14.39 16.37 -7.51
C ASN A 23 13.67 15.27 -8.32
N HIS A 24 13.87 14.00 -7.97
CA HIS A 24 13.22 12.89 -8.65
C HIS A 24 11.74 12.82 -8.28
N ASN A 25 11.41 13.09 -7.01
CA ASN A 25 10.04 13.14 -6.55
C ASN A 25 9.22 14.17 -7.34
N LEU A 26 9.78 15.30 -7.76
CA LEU A 26 9.07 16.28 -8.60
C LEU A 26 8.56 15.67 -9.93
N VAL A 27 9.22 14.64 -10.45
CA VAL A 27 8.82 13.95 -11.69
C VAL A 27 7.69 12.96 -11.42
N VAL A 28 7.73 12.25 -10.29
CA VAL A 28 6.81 11.15 -9.98
C VAL A 28 5.69 11.53 -9.01
N HIS A 29 5.71 12.75 -8.46
CA HIS A 29 4.74 13.20 -7.48
C HIS A 29 3.32 13.21 -8.07
N ASN A 30 2.37 12.62 -7.34
CA ASN A 30 0.98 12.46 -7.77
C ASN A 30 0.77 11.73 -9.12
N THR A 31 1.75 10.97 -9.58
CA THR A 31 1.58 10.07 -10.73
C THR A 31 1.29 8.64 -10.27
N ALA A 32 1.00 7.78 -11.24
CA ALA A 32 0.84 6.33 -11.08
C ALA A 32 2.05 5.66 -10.42
N PHE A 33 3.25 6.24 -10.50
CA PHE A 33 4.47 5.73 -9.88
C PHE A 33 4.31 5.51 -8.37
N ILE A 34 3.70 6.51 -7.69
CA ILE A 34 3.43 6.41 -6.26
C ILE A 34 2.49 5.23 -5.97
N ALA A 35 1.51 5.00 -6.86
CA ALA A 35 0.58 3.90 -6.73
C ALA A 35 1.27 2.54 -6.84
N GLY A 36 2.17 2.36 -7.80
CA GLY A 36 3.04 1.18 -7.83
C GLY A 36 3.77 0.98 -6.50
N HIS A 37 4.59 1.97 -6.13
CA HIS A 37 5.49 1.90 -4.96
C HIS A 37 4.80 1.43 -3.67
N PHE A 38 3.62 1.99 -3.34
CA PHE A 38 2.97 1.62 -2.09
C PHE A 38 2.34 0.21 -2.13
N HIS A 39 1.96 -0.28 -3.31
CA HIS A 39 1.39 -1.62 -3.46
C HIS A 39 2.46 -2.71 -3.36
N THR A 40 3.70 -2.45 -3.77
CA THR A 40 4.81 -3.40 -3.58
C THR A 40 5.38 -3.39 -2.16
N THR A 41 5.17 -2.32 -1.40
CA THR A 41 5.52 -2.26 0.03
C THR A 41 4.40 -2.84 0.91
N VAL A 42 3.27 -2.13 1.03
CA VAL A 42 2.16 -2.51 1.92
C VAL A 42 1.36 -3.68 1.35
N GLY A 43 1.01 -3.62 0.07
CA GLY A 43 0.35 -4.74 -0.62
C GLY A 43 1.28 -5.95 -0.80
N GLY A 44 2.60 -5.75 -0.75
CA GLY A 44 3.61 -6.80 -0.86
C GLY A 44 3.91 -7.44 0.49
N LEU A 45 4.99 -7.01 1.14
CA LEU A 45 5.51 -7.63 2.37
C LEU A 45 4.48 -7.67 3.50
N VAL A 46 3.82 -6.54 3.77
CA VAL A 46 2.92 -6.44 4.92
C VAL A 46 1.73 -7.37 4.74
N LEU A 47 0.98 -7.23 3.63
CA LEU A 47 -0.19 -8.05 3.40
C LEU A 47 0.16 -9.54 3.25
N LEU A 48 1.17 -9.92 2.46
CA LEU A 48 1.52 -11.34 2.33
C LEU A 48 1.96 -11.97 3.66
N SER A 49 2.61 -11.20 4.54
CA SER A 49 2.93 -11.67 5.90
C SER A 49 1.65 -11.91 6.70
N PHE A 50 0.67 -11.00 6.64
CA PHE A 50 -0.63 -11.18 7.28
C PHE A 50 -1.40 -12.39 6.71
N LEU A 51 -1.41 -12.61 5.40
CA LEU A 51 -2.10 -13.76 4.80
C LEU A 51 -1.43 -15.08 5.21
N GLY A 52 -0.11 -15.16 5.12
CA GLY A 52 0.61 -16.37 5.55
C GLY A 52 0.38 -16.66 7.04
N MET A 53 0.47 -15.64 7.89
CA MET A 53 0.30 -15.81 9.33
C MET A 53 -1.16 -16.05 9.73
N SER A 54 -2.14 -15.43 9.08
CA SER A 54 -3.55 -15.66 9.40
C SER A 54 -3.98 -17.08 9.03
N LEU A 55 -3.52 -17.64 7.91
CA LEU A 55 -3.78 -19.05 7.59
C LEU A 55 -3.14 -19.99 8.61
N TYR A 56 -1.91 -19.70 9.04
CA TYR A 56 -1.25 -20.43 10.12
C TYR A 56 -2.05 -20.35 11.43
N MET A 57 -2.38 -19.14 11.87
CA MET A 57 -3.12 -18.91 13.11
C MET A 57 -4.47 -19.58 13.10
N VAL A 58 -5.23 -19.51 11.99
CA VAL A 58 -6.53 -20.19 11.89
C VAL A 58 -6.37 -21.70 12.04
N SER A 59 -5.38 -22.31 11.38
CA SER A 59 -5.12 -23.75 11.50
C SER A 59 -4.72 -24.17 12.92
N GLN A 60 -3.94 -23.35 13.64
CA GLN A 60 -3.55 -23.63 15.03
C GLN A 60 -4.72 -23.42 16.01
N LEU A 61 -5.38 -22.26 15.95
CA LEU A 61 -6.48 -21.87 16.84
C LEU A 61 -7.72 -22.77 16.71
N ARG A 62 -7.95 -23.33 15.53
CA ARG A 62 -9.08 -24.24 15.28
C ARG A 62 -8.71 -25.71 15.46
N GLY A 63 -7.42 -26.02 15.63
CA GLY A 63 -6.95 -27.40 15.57
C GLY A 63 -7.29 -28.07 14.22
N THR A 64 -7.34 -27.31 13.13
CA THR A 64 -7.63 -27.83 11.78
C THR A 64 -6.34 -27.96 10.97
N GLU A 65 -6.34 -28.84 9.98
CA GLU A 65 -5.32 -28.80 8.93
C GLU A 65 -5.69 -27.77 7.85
N VAL A 66 -4.67 -27.10 7.30
CA VAL A 66 -4.82 -26.25 6.12
C VAL A 66 -5.44 -27.05 4.97
N LYS A 67 -6.61 -26.61 4.53
CA LYS A 67 -7.36 -27.19 3.41
C LYS A 67 -6.95 -26.53 2.09
N LEU A 68 -7.05 -27.31 1.01
CA LEU A 68 -6.72 -26.86 -0.36
C LEU A 68 -5.28 -26.29 -0.44
N LYS A 69 -4.31 -27.04 0.09
CA LYS A 69 -2.90 -26.62 0.21
C LYS A 69 -2.30 -26.13 -1.12
N GLY A 70 -2.70 -26.72 -2.25
CA GLY A 70 -2.27 -26.25 -3.57
C GLY A 70 -2.64 -24.79 -3.84
N LEU A 71 -3.87 -24.37 -3.49
CA LEU A 71 -4.32 -22.99 -3.64
C LEU A 71 -3.55 -22.05 -2.71
N ALA A 72 -3.31 -22.46 -1.47
CA ALA A 72 -2.50 -21.72 -0.52
C ALA A 72 -1.05 -21.55 -0.99
N ILE A 73 -0.47 -22.56 -1.63
CA ILE A 73 0.90 -22.51 -2.16
C ILE A 73 0.99 -21.56 -3.36
N TRP A 74 0.03 -21.59 -4.27
CA TRP A 74 0.04 -20.75 -5.48
C TRP A 74 -0.28 -19.27 -5.23
N THR A 75 -1.10 -18.98 -4.22
CA THR A 75 -1.48 -17.62 -3.80
C THR A 75 -0.32 -16.61 -3.81
N PRO A 76 0.78 -16.79 -3.04
CA PRO A 76 1.82 -15.78 -2.95
C PRO A 76 2.61 -15.59 -4.24
N TYR A 77 2.67 -16.61 -5.11
CA TYR A 77 3.33 -16.50 -6.41
C TYR A 77 2.49 -15.71 -7.40
N LEU A 78 1.18 -15.98 -7.49
CA LEU A 78 0.27 -15.20 -8.33
C LEU A 78 0.20 -13.74 -7.84
N TRP A 79 0.08 -13.54 -6.53
CA TRP A 79 0.12 -12.21 -5.93
C TRP A 79 1.41 -11.47 -6.29
N MET A 80 2.56 -12.12 -6.13
CA MET A 80 3.86 -11.54 -6.49
C MET A 80 3.97 -11.20 -7.97
N VAL A 81 3.65 -12.13 -8.87
CA VAL A 81 3.72 -11.88 -10.32
C VAL A 81 2.78 -10.74 -10.71
N GLY A 82 1.54 -10.74 -10.18
CA GLY A 82 0.57 -9.68 -10.41
C GLY A 82 1.10 -8.31 -9.98
N PHE A 83 1.67 -8.20 -8.78
CA PHE A 83 2.22 -6.94 -8.28
C PHE A 83 3.53 -6.52 -8.91
N VAL A 84 4.37 -7.44 -9.39
CA VAL A 84 5.56 -7.09 -10.18
C VAL A 84 5.15 -6.46 -11.51
N LEU A 85 4.18 -7.06 -12.23
CA LEU A 85 3.66 -6.49 -13.47
C LEU A 85 3.00 -5.13 -13.23
N PHE A 86 2.19 -5.04 -12.18
CA PHE A 86 1.55 -3.81 -11.74
C PHE A 86 2.58 -2.71 -11.44
N GLU A 87 3.64 -3.03 -10.69
CA GLU A 87 4.70 -2.08 -10.33
C GLU A 87 5.42 -1.53 -11.54
N ILE A 88 5.88 -2.43 -12.42
CA ILE A 88 6.63 -2.05 -13.62
C ILE A 88 5.78 -1.12 -14.49
N ALA A 89 4.53 -1.50 -14.74
CA ALA A 89 3.63 -0.74 -15.59
C ALA A 89 3.24 0.61 -14.98
N MET A 90 2.93 0.66 -13.68
CA MET A 90 2.62 1.90 -12.96
C MET A 90 3.84 2.81 -12.84
N SER A 91 5.05 2.26 -12.71
CA SER A 91 6.29 3.04 -12.68
C SER A 91 6.57 3.69 -14.03
N ILE A 92 6.50 2.91 -15.11
CA ILE A 92 6.65 3.42 -16.49
C ILE A 92 5.58 4.48 -16.78
N GLY A 93 4.31 4.15 -16.52
CA GLY A 93 3.20 5.08 -16.69
C GLY A 93 3.33 6.35 -15.85
N GLY A 94 3.85 6.21 -14.63
CA GLY A 94 4.11 7.35 -13.75
C GLY A 94 5.20 8.28 -14.28
N PHE A 95 6.27 7.76 -14.89
CA PHE A 95 7.27 8.57 -15.59
C PHE A 95 6.70 9.24 -16.85
N GLN A 96 5.71 8.62 -17.49
CA GLN A 96 4.97 9.21 -18.62
C GLN A 96 3.91 10.24 -18.18
N GLY A 97 3.74 10.46 -16.88
CA GLY A 97 2.81 11.46 -16.33
C GLY A 97 1.38 10.96 -16.13
N ILE A 98 1.12 9.66 -16.15
CA ILE A 98 -0.21 9.12 -15.83
C ILE A 98 -0.58 9.56 -14.41
N PRO A 99 -1.67 10.33 -14.23
CA PRO A 99 -2.05 10.83 -12.91
C PRO A 99 -2.66 9.71 -12.07
N ARG A 100 -2.40 9.73 -10.76
CA ARG A 100 -3.15 8.90 -9.81
C ARG A 100 -4.47 9.58 -9.43
N ARG A 101 -5.41 8.81 -8.88
CA ARG A 101 -6.73 9.31 -8.38
C ARG A 101 -7.61 9.93 -9.46
N THR A 102 -7.47 9.45 -10.68
CA THR A 102 -8.27 9.89 -11.83
C THR A 102 -9.10 8.73 -12.36
N ASN A 103 -10.34 9.01 -12.76
CA ASN A 103 -11.16 8.03 -13.47
C ASN A 103 -10.67 7.89 -14.91
N MET A 104 -9.67 7.04 -15.11
CA MET A 104 -8.99 6.84 -16.39
C MET A 104 -9.94 6.34 -17.49
N GLY A 105 -10.91 5.49 -17.13
CA GLY A 105 -11.84 4.86 -18.07
C GLY A 105 -12.82 5.83 -18.74
N LEU A 106 -13.15 6.95 -18.09
CA LEU A 106 -14.00 8.01 -18.66
C LEU A 106 -13.20 9.22 -19.15
N SER A 107 -11.87 9.17 -19.07
CA SER A 107 -10.99 10.29 -19.44
C SER A 107 -9.91 9.80 -20.39
N TYR A 108 -8.68 9.64 -19.91
CA TYR A 108 -7.50 9.43 -20.73
C TYR A 108 -7.49 8.09 -21.50
N MET A 109 -8.26 7.08 -21.06
CA MET A 109 -8.36 5.79 -21.75
C MET A 109 -9.55 5.68 -22.71
N ASP A 110 -10.50 6.62 -22.66
CA ASP A 110 -11.67 6.60 -23.55
C ASP A 110 -11.31 7.20 -24.91
N PRO A 111 -11.40 6.46 -26.03
CA PRO A 111 -11.13 7.00 -27.36
C PRO A 111 -12.06 8.14 -27.78
N GLN A 112 -13.22 8.30 -27.13
CA GLN A 112 -14.17 9.40 -27.37
C GLN A 112 -13.88 10.63 -26.51
N SER A 113 -12.96 10.54 -25.54
CA SER A 113 -12.60 11.69 -24.70
C SER A 113 -11.68 12.66 -25.44
N PRO A 114 -11.89 13.98 -25.31
CA PRO A 114 -10.94 14.97 -25.85
C PRO A 114 -9.55 14.89 -25.18
N PHE A 115 -9.44 14.21 -24.04
CA PHE A 115 -8.19 14.02 -23.31
C PHE A 115 -7.58 12.64 -23.56
N HIS A 116 -8.02 11.89 -24.58
CA HIS A 116 -7.51 10.54 -24.84
C HIS A 116 -5.98 10.50 -25.01
N ARG A 117 -5.33 9.51 -24.41
CA ARG A 117 -3.87 9.29 -24.43
C ARG A 117 -3.55 7.86 -24.85
N ALA A 118 -3.39 7.66 -26.15
CA ALA A 118 -3.07 6.34 -26.70
C ALA A 118 -1.71 5.79 -26.21
N ASP A 119 -0.76 6.68 -25.92
CA ASP A 119 0.57 6.35 -25.39
C ASP A 119 0.53 5.70 -23.99
N TRP A 120 -0.55 5.89 -23.25
CA TRP A 120 -0.71 5.36 -21.89
C TRP A 120 -1.39 3.99 -21.85
N LEU A 121 -2.00 3.55 -22.96
CA LEU A 121 -2.82 2.35 -23.01
C LEU A 121 -2.05 1.09 -22.61
N ALA A 122 -0.82 0.91 -23.12
CA ALA A 122 -0.01 -0.26 -22.82
C ALA A 122 0.26 -0.40 -21.32
N SER A 123 0.73 0.66 -20.67
CA SER A 123 0.98 0.70 -19.23
C SER A 123 -0.31 0.39 -18.44
N MET A 124 -1.45 0.97 -18.85
CA MET A 124 -2.72 0.74 -18.17
C MET A 124 -3.25 -0.70 -18.35
N PHE A 125 -3.10 -1.30 -19.53
CA PHE A 125 -3.49 -2.68 -19.77
C PHE A 125 -2.63 -3.68 -18.99
N VAL A 126 -1.31 -3.49 -18.97
CA VAL A 126 -0.41 -4.35 -18.17
C VAL A 126 -0.71 -4.19 -16.68
N THR A 127 -1.01 -2.98 -16.22
CA THR A 127 -1.47 -2.71 -14.85
C THR A 127 -2.74 -3.49 -14.53
N ALA A 128 -3.73 -3.46 -15.42
CA ALA A 128 -4.99 -4.20 -15.25
C ALA A 128 -4.76 -5.72 -15.22
N ILE A 129 -3.92 -6.26 -16.12
CA ILE A 129 -3.54 -7.68 -16.14
C ILE A 129 -2.87 -8.07 -14.82
N GLY A 130 -1.90 -7.29 -14.35
CA GLY A 130 -1.24 -7.52 -13.06
C GLY A 130 -2.24 -7.53 -11.90
N GLY A 131 -3.18 -6.57 -11.89
CA GLY A 131 -4.26 -6.51 -10.91
C GLY A 131 -5.17 -7.75 -10.93
N VAL A 132 -5.57 -8.22 -12.11
CA VAL A 132 -6.41 -9.43 -12.26
C VAL A 132 -5.68 -10.67 -11.74
N ILE A 133 -4.38 -10.82 -12.06
CA ILE A 133 -3.57 -11.95 -11.57
C ILE A 133 -3.46 -11.92 -10.04
N ALA A 134 -3.22 -10.73 -9.46
CA ALA A 134 -3.16 -10.57 -8.02
C ALA A 134 -4.50 -10.90 -7.35
N VAL A 135 -5.62 -10.39 -7.88
CA VAL A 135 -6.97 -10.71 -7.39
C VAL A 135 -7.23 -12.21 -7.48
N ALA A 136 -6.86 -12.88 -8.57
CA ALA A 136 -6.99 -14.33 -8.68
C ALA A 136 -6.21 -15.04 -7.56
N GLY A 137 -4.96 -14.64 -7.30
CA GLY A 137 -4.17 -15.15 -6.18
C GLY A 137 -4.85 -14.96 -4.83
N PHE A 138 -5.46 -13.81 -4.58
CA PHE A 138 -6.20 -13.55 -3.34
C PHE A 138 -7.51 -14.34 -3.23
N VAL A 139 -8.20 -14.58 -4.35
CA VAL A 139 -9.37 -15.48 -4.35
C VAL A 139 -8.94 -16.90 -3.99
N LEU A 140 -7.82 -17.40 -4.54
CA LEU A 140 -7.28 -18.72 -4.15
C LEU A 140 -6.99 -18.79 -2.64
N TYR A 141 -6.43 -17.72 -2.09
CA TYR A 141 -6.20 -17.60 -0.65
C TYR A 141 -7.50 -17.69 0.13
N MET A 142 -8.50 -16.87 -0.22
CA MET A 142 -9.80 -16.84 0.46
C MET A 142 -10.46 -18.20 0.45
N VAL A 143 -10.43 -18.91 -0.69
CA VAL A 143 -10.98 -20.27 -0.80
C VAL A 143 -10.27 -21.23 0.15
N SER A 144 -8.93 -21.24 0.18
CA SER A 144 -8.17 -22.08 1.13
C SER A 144 -8.39 -21.68 2.58
N PHE A 145 -8.42 -20.38 2.87
CA PHE A 145 -8.63 -19.83 4.21
C PHE A 145 -10.00 -20.21 4.77
N PHE A 146 -11.08 -19.96 4.04
CA PHE A 146 -12.43 -20.32 4.49
C PHE A 146 -12.64 -21.83 4.54
N ALA A 147 -12.07 -22.60 3.61
CA ALA A 147 -12.09 -24.06 3.70
C ALA A 147 -11.37 -24.56 4.97
N THR A 148 -10.28 -23.91 5.38
CA THR A 148 -9.54 -24.22 6.62
C THR A 148 -10.32 -23.78 7.86
N LEU A 149 -10.93 -22.59 7.81
CA LEU A 149 -11.71 -22.00 8.90
C LEU A 149 -12.95 -22.84 9.22
N PHE A 150 -13.64 -23.35 8.22
CA PHE A 150 -14.86 -24.14 8.40
C PHE A 150 -14.62 -25.65 8.44
N ALA A 151 -13.36 -26.10 8.34
CA ALA A 151 -13.03 -27.51 8.52
C ALA A 151 -13.33 -27.99 9.95
N ARG A 152 -13.58 -29.30 10.07
CA ARG A 152 -13.69 -29.97 11.37
C ARG A 152 -12.29 -30.02 12.03
N PRO A 153 -12.19 -29.69 13.33
CA PRO A 153 -10.96 -29.89 14.09
C PRO A 153 -10.51 -31.34 14.04
N VAL A 154 -9.21 -31.56 13.97
CA VAL A 154 -8.57 -32.89 13.95
C VAL A 154 -7.52 -33.05 15.06
N ARG A 155 -7.20 -31.98 15.78
CA ARG A 155 -6.26 -31.94 16.90
C ARG A 155 -6.71 -30.90 17.92
N GLU A 156 -6.16 -30.99 19.13
CA GLU A 156 -6.36 -29.97 20.16
C GLU A 156 -5.75 -28.63 19.72
N PRO A 157 -6.48 -27.51 19.83
CA PRO A 157 -5.97 -26.18 19.53
C PRO A 157 -4.76 -25.83 20.38
N THR A 158 -3.61 -25.64 19.74
CA THR A 158 -2.35 -25.26 20.39
C THR A 158 -1.66 -24.24 19.51
N ILE A 159 -1.18 -23.14 20.11
CA ILE A 159 -0.45 -22.10 19.37
C ILE A 159 1.01 -22.19 19.80
N GLU A 160 1.82 -22.79 18.94
CA GLU A 160 3.26 -22.66 19.02
C GLU A 160 3.70 -21.72 17.91
N PHE A 161 4.52 -20.72 18.22
CA PHE A 161 5.09 -19.87 17.18
C PHE A 161 6.39 -20.51 16.69
N PRO A 162 6.60 -20.63 15.36
CA PRO A 162 7.87 -21.11 14.82
C PRO A 162 8.95 -20.03 15.04
N MET A 163 9.49 -20.00 16.25
CA MET A 163 10.57 -19.09 16.64
C MET A 163 11.91 -19.67 16.21
N SER A 164 12.77 -18.83 15.63
CA SER A 164 14.17 -19.19 15.39
C SER A 164 14.99 -18.97 16.66
N GLU A 165 15.96 -19.85 16.93
CA GLU A 165 16.93 -19.65 18.02
C GLU A 165 17.91 -18.52 17.67
N SER A 166 18.34 -17.76 18.67
CA SER A 166 19.36 -16.73 18.50
C SER A 166 20.74 -17.36 18.37
N LEU A 167 21.51 -16.95 17.35
CA LEU A 167 22.90 -17.39 17.21
C LEU A 167 23.81 -16.84 18.33
N HIS A 168 23.53 -15.62 18.80
CA HIS A 168 24.27 -14.95 19.87
C HIS A 168 23.32 -14.46 20.97
N ALA A 169 23.67 -14.70 22.22
CA ALA A 169 22.90 -14.31 23.40
C ALA A 169 23.65 -13.31 24.32
N GLU A 170 24.57 -12.54 23.72
CA GLU A 170 25.38 -11.57 24.45
C GLU A 170 24.53 -10.38 24.90
N PRO A 171 24.72 -9.87 26.13
CA PRO A 171 24.00 -8.70 26.59
C PRO A 171 24.42 -7.48 25.76
N VAL A 172 23.42 -6.80 25.19
CA VAL A 172 23.55 -5.52 24.47
C VAL A 172 22.79 -4.42 25.22
N PRO A 173 23.32 -3.90 26.36
CA PRO A 173 22.57 -3.01 27.26
C PRO A 173 21.99 -1.76 26.58
N LEU A 174 22.67 -1.25 25.55
CA LEU A 174 22.20 -0.10 24.78
C LEU A 174 20.92 -0.39 24.00
N LEU A 175 20.76 -1.60 23.44
CA LEU A 175 19.57 -2.00 22.68
C LEU A 175 18.42 -2.43 23.62
N LEU A 176 18.75 -2.88 24.83
CA LEU A 176 17.76 -3.28 25.84
C LEU A 176 17.18 -2.09 26.63
N ASN A 177 17.82 -0.92 26.56
CA ASN A 177 17.35 0.31 27.20
C ASN A 177 16.68 1.23 26.17
N PHE A 178 15.35 1.34 26.20
CA PHE A 178 14.60 2.20 25.28
C PHE A 178 14.80 3.71 25.53
N ARG A 179 15.27 4.12 26.72
CA ARG A 179 15.38 5.54 27.10
C ARG A 179 16.21 6.37 26.10
N PRO A 180 17.47 6.02 25.75
CA PRO A 180 18.25 6.77 24.78
C PRO A 180 17.57 6.87 23.41
N TRP A 181 16.91 5.82 22.93
CA TRP A 181 16.24 5.79 21.63
C TRP A 181 14.99 6.67 21.59
N ILE A 182 14.17 6.64 22.64
CA ILE A 182 13.00 7.51 22.77
C ILE A 182 13.44 8.97 22.90
N THR A 183 14.47 9.26 23.71
CA THR A 183 15.02 10.61 23.83
C THR A 183 15.54 11.11 22.48
N ALA A 184 16.32 10.30 21.75
CA ALA A 184 16.80 10.65 20.43
C ALA A 184 15.65 10.89 19.44
N MET A 185 14.61 10.05 19.43
CA MET A 185 13.42 10.23 18.59
C MET A 185 12.75 11.59 18.85
N VAL A 186 12.49 11.93 20.12
CA VAL A 186 11.85 13.21 20.48
C VAL A 186 12.70 14.40 20.06
N VAL A 187 14.01 14.34 20.29
CA VAL A 187 14.96 15.40 19.89
C VAL A 187 14.98 15.57 18.36
N LEU A 188 15.05 14.48 17.61
CA LEU A 188 15.06 14.52 16.14
C LEU A 188 13.75 15.06 15.58
N ILE A 189 12.60 14.64 16.10
CA ILE A 189 11.29 15.17 15.68
C ILE A 189 11.22 16.67 15.97
N ALA A 190 11.59 17.11 17.18
CA ALA A 190 11.60 18.53 17.52
C ALA A 190 12.51 19.33 16.58
N PHE A 191 13.73 18.84 16.34
CA PHE A 191 14.69 19.49 15.46
C PHE A 191 14.23 19.56 13.99
N SER A 192 13.60 18.50 13.47
CA SER A 192 13.11 18.47 12.09
C SER A 192 11.87 19.33 11.86
N TYR A 193 10.97 19.44 12.85
CA TYR A 193 9.66 20.06 12.66
C TYR A 193 9.50 21.45 13.29
N TRP A 194 10.38 21.91 14.19
CA TRP A 194 10.17 23.21 14.86
C TRP A 194 10.09 24.37 13.87
N ALA A 195 11.00 24.43 12.88
CA ALA A 195 11.06 25.52 11.91
C ALA A 195 9.83 25.57 10.98
N PRO A 196 9.41 24.48 10.30
CA PRO A 196 8.21 24.52 9.46
C PRO A 196 6.92 24.74 10.27
N LEU A 197 6.85 24.25 11.52
CA LEU A 197 5.70 24.51 12.38
C LEU A 197 5.64 25.98 12.82
N TYR A 198 6.79 26.56 13.20
CA TYR A 198 6.86 27.99 13.53
C TYR A 198 6.48 28.86 12.33
N ASP A 199 6.99 28.53 11.14
CA ASP A 199 6.69 29.26 9.92
C ASP A 199 5.18 29.22 9.59
N SER A 200 4.60 28.02 9.63
CA SER A 200 3.16 27.81 9.42
C SER A 200 2.30 28.57 10.46
N ALA A 201 2.69 28.56 11.73
CA ALA A 201 1.95 29.22 12.80
C ALA A 201 2.06 30.75 12.78
N ALA A 202 3.25 31.28 12.51
CA ALA A 202 3.54 32.71 12.57
C ALA A 202 3.26 33.43 11.25
N ARG A 203 3.51 32.78 10.11
CA ARG A 203 3.44 33.37 8.76
C ARG A 203 2.38 32.72 7.86
N GLY A 204 1.69 31.68 8.32
CA GLY A 204 0.62 31.02 7.57
C GLY A 204 -0.57 31.95 7.29
N ILE A 205 -1.14 31.81 6.10
CA ILE A 205 -2.37 32.51 5.70
C ILE A 205 -3.53 31.95 6.54
N LYS A 206 -4.07 32.76 7.45
CA LYS A 206 -5.24 32.42 8.28
C LYS A 206 -6.58 32.66 7.59
N ALA A 207 -6.57 32.93 6.28
CA ALA A 207 -7.79 33.16 5.53
C ALA A 207 -8.62 31.86 5.46
N GLU A 208 -9.90 31.96 5.84
CA GLU A 208 -10.84 30.86 5.72
C GLU A 208 -11.22 30.66 4.25
N SER A 209 -10.56 29.70 3.58
CA SER A 209 -11.01 29.23 2.28
C SER A 209 -12.39 28.57 2.44
N PRO A 210 -13.41 29.00 1.69
CA PRO A 210 -14.75 28.45 1.84
C PRO A 210 -14.78 26.98 1.38
N ALA A 211 -15.55 26.16 2.07
CA ALA A 211 -15.69 24.75 1.75
C ALA A 211 -16.44 24.52 0.43
N TYR A 212 -16.15 23.41 -0.24
CA TYR A 212 -16.81 22.94 -1.46
C TYR A 212 -17.58 21.65 -1.18
N ASN A 213 -18.56 21.31 -2.02
CA ASN A 213 -19.21 20.01 -2.00
C ASN A 213 -18.97 19.25 -3.30
N GLU A 214 -19.29 17.96 -3.31
CA GLU A 214 -19.08 17.06 -4.46
C GLU A 214 -19.99 17.36 -5.66
N ARG A 215 -21.10 18.09 -5.44
CA ARG A 215 -22.14 18.29 -6.45
C ARG A 215 -21.93 19.55 -7.28
N PHE A 216 -21.33 20.58 -6.70
CA PHE A 216 -21.23 21.89 -7.31
C PHE A 216 -19.78 22.40 -7.24
N PRO A 217 -19.21 22.86 -8.37
CA PRO A 217 -17.86 23.41 -8.43
C PRO A 217 -17.81 24.86 -7.91
N VAL A 218 -18.66 25.22 -6.94
CA VAL A 218 -18.71 26.54 -6.31
C VAL A 218 -18.68 26.42 -4.79
N PRO A 219 -18.18 27.43 -4.07
CA PRO A 219 -18.14 27.38 -2.62
C PRO A 219 -19.54 27.28 -1.99
N ILE A 220 -19.69 26.49 -0.92
CA ILE A 220 -20.94 26.29 -0.19
C ILE A 220 -21.53 27.63 0.27
N LYS A 221 -20.67 28.56 0.70
CA LYS A 221 -21.07 29.90 1.12
C LYS A 221 -21.80 30.67 0.00
N GLN A 222 -21.38 30.49 -1.26
CA GLN A 222 -22.04 31.10 -2.40
C GLN A 222 -23.43 30.49 -2.63
N LEU A 223 -23.54 29.15 -2.53
CA LEU A 223 -24.82 28.46 -2.65
C LEU A 223 -25.82 28.90 -1.55
N GLN A 224 -25.33 29.10 -0.32
CA GLN A 224 -26.15 29.61 0.79
C GLN A 224 -26.67 31.02 0.52
N ILE A 225 -25.83 31.91 -0.01
CA ILE A 225 -26.21 33.28 -0.37
C ILE A 225 -27.24 33.28 -1.50
N GLU A 226 -27.05 32.45 -2.53
CA GLU A 226 -28.00 32.33 -3.64
C GLU A 226 -29.34 31.75 -3.20
N ALA A 227 -29.36 30.80 -2.26
CA ALA A 227 -30.59 30.25 -1.68
C ALA A 227 -31.35 31.28 -0.83
N GLN A 228 -30.66 32.17 -0.11
CA GLN A 228 -31.28 33.24 0.67
C GLN A 228 -31.85 34.38 -0.18
N ARG A 229 -31.41 34.51 -1.44
CA ARG A 229 -31.90 35.52 -2.38
C ARG A 229 -33.12 35.08 -3.21
N ARG A 230 -33.50 33.81 -3.11
CA ARG A 230 -34.69 33.23 -3.77
C ARG A 230 -35.84 33.14 -2.78
#